data_AF-A0A7Y5R0A9-F1
#
_entry.id   AF-A0A7Y5R0A9-F1
#
_cell.length_a   1.000
_cell.length_b   1.000
_cell.length_c   1.000
_cell.angle_alpha   90.00
_cell.angle_beta   90.00
_cell.angle_gamma   90.00
#
_symmetry.space_group_name_H-M   'P 1'
#
loop_
_entity.id
_entity.type
_entity.pdbx_description
1 polymer ?
#
loop_
_entity_poly.entity_id
_entity_poly.type
_entity_poly.pdbx_seq_one_letter_code
_entity_poly.pdbx_strand_id
1 'polypeptide(L)'
;MRARIGEGIRAIFSDLPSGSWTMAARRAMRGNEEVVLVTGVNLAALLEFVMHDDVAPAAAARACIDRARGAISLVGGGTRAS
;
A
#
# COMPACT_ATOMS: atom_id res chain seq x y z
N MET A 1 -7.58 -18.91 -15.07
CA MET A 1 -6.34 -18.78 -14.29
C MET A 1 -6.69 -18.39 -12.85
N ARG A 2 -6.35 -19.22 -11.85
CA ARG A 2 -6.53 -18.86 -10.42
C ARG A 2 -5.20 -18.28 -9.92
N ALA A 3 -5.18 -16.99 -9.57
CA ALA A 3 -4.04 -16.40 -8.92
C ALA A 3 -3.86 -17.02 -7.53
N ARG A 4 -2.64 -17.43 -7.18
CA ARG A 4 -2.28 -17.99 -5.87
C ARG A 4 -1.25 -17.05 -5.24
N ILE A 5 -1.36 -16.83 -3.94
CA ILE A 5 -0.33 -16.13 -3.17
C ILE A 5 0.74 -17.15 -2.81
N GLY A 6 2.01 -16.81 -3.09
CA GLY A 6 3.15 -17.65 -2.70
C GLY A 6 3.31 -17.72 -1.19
N GLU A 7 3.98 -18.77 -0.71
CA GLU A 7 4.30 -18.90 0.72
C GLU A 7 5.20 -17.74 1.18
N GLY A 8 5.00 -17.29 2.42
CA GLY A 8 5.78 -16.19 3.02
C GLY A 8 5.37 -14.77 2.59
N ILE A 9 4.46 -14.60 1.63
CA ILE A 9 3.92 -13.27 1.31
C ILE A 9 3.02 -12.80 2.45
N ARG A 10 3.26 -11.59 2.95
CA ARG A 10 2.48 -10.99 4.04
C ARG A 10 1.77 -9.69 3.67
N ALA A 11 2.22 -8.99 2.62
CA ALA A 11 1.64 -7.73 2.17
C ALA A 11 1.67 -7.62 0.65
N ILE A 12 0.65 -6.97 0.09
CA ILE A 12 0.50 -6.65 -1.34
C ILE A 12 0.26 -5.14 -1.46
N PHE A 13 0.92 -4.48 -2.40
CA PHE A 13 0.86 -3.02 -2.60
C PHE A 13 0.37 -2.67 -4.00
N SER A 14 -0.68 -1.85 -4.11
CA SER A 14 -1.25 -1.39 -5.39
C SER A 14 -1.28 0.14 -5.51
N ASP A 15 -1.21 0.64 -6.73
CA ASP A 15 -1.38 2.06 -7.05
C ASP A 15 -2.82 2.53 -6.81
N LEU A 16 -3.84 1.79 -7.27
CA LEU A 16 -5.24 2.22 -7.27
C LEU A 16 -6.17 1.19 -6.59
N PRO A 17 -7.25 1.66 -5.92
CA PRO A 17 -8.19 0.76 -5.25
C PRO A 17 -9.01 -0.14 -6.19
N SER A 18 -9.16 0.24 -7.47
CA SER A 18 -10.08 -0.41 -8.42
C SER A 18 -9.44 -0.91 -9.72
N GLY A 19 -8.11 -1.07 -9.75
CA GLY A 19 -7.39 -1.64 -10.90
C GLY A 19 -7.62 -3.14 -11.09
N SER A 20 -7.44 -3.63 -12.32
CA SER A 20 -7.50 -5.07 -12.64
C SER A 20 -6.53 -5.89 -11.79
N TRP A 21 -5.33 -5.35 -11.54
CA TRP A 21 -4.34 -5.93 -10.65
C TRP A 21 -4.83 -6.01 -9.20
N THR A 22 -5.38 -4.92 -8.66
CA THR A 22 -5.95 -4.89 -7.30
C THR A 22 -7.07 -5.92 -7.15
N MET A 23 -7.93 -6.06 -8.15
CA MET A 23 -9.00 -7.07 -8.13
C MET A 23 -8.44 -8.49 -8.20
N ALA A 24 -7.38 -8.73 -8.98
CA ALA A 24 -6.69 -10.02 -9.01
C ALA A 24 -6.06 -10.35 -7.65
N ALA A 25 -5.40 -9.38 -7.00
CA ALA A 25 -4.84 -9.53 -5.65
C ALA A 25 -5.94 -9.89 -4.63
N ARG A 26 -7.04 -9.14 -4.58
CA ARG A 26 -8.19 -9.44 -3.70
C ARG A 26 -8.75 -10.85 -3.92
N ARG A 27 -8.79 -11.32 -5.18
CA ARG A 27 -9.24 -12.70 -5.49
C ARG A 27 -8.25 -13.75 -5.01
N ALA A 28 -6.95 -13.47 -5.11
CA ALA A 28 -5.87 -14.37 -4.67
C ALA A 28 -5.77 -14.47 -3.14
N MET A 29 -6.13 -13.41 -2.42
CA MET A 29 -6.13 -13.35 -0.95
C MET A 29 -7.29 -14.11 -0.30
N ARG A 30 -8.31 -14.51 -1.06
CA ARG A 30 -9.48 -15.19 -0.48
C ARG A 30 -9.06 -16.49 0.21
N GLY A 31 -9.40 -16.60 1.49
CA GLY A 31 -9.01 -17.73 2.35
C GLY A 31 -7.64 -17.56 3.02
N ASN A 32 -6.97 -16.41 2.87
CA ASN A 32 -5.74 -16.09 3.57
C ASN A 32 -5.89 -14.74 4.30
N GLU A 33 -6.25 -14.82 5.58
CA GLU A 33 -6.50 -13.64 6.44
C GLU A 33 -5.21 -12.96 6.92
N GLU A 34 -4.06 -13.62 6.76
CA GLU A 34 -2.75 -13.12 7.17
C GLU A 34 -2.12 -12.15 6.16
N VAL A 35 -2.67 -12.07 4.95
CA VAL A 35 -2.17 -11.17 3.90
C VAL A 35 -2.96 -9.87 3.92
N VAL A 36 -2.23 -8.75 3.93
CA VAL A 36 -2.83 -7.42 3.80
C VAL A 36 -2.64 -6.85 2.40
N LEU A 37 -3.62 -6.05 1.95
CA LEU A 37 -3.55 -5.30 0.69
C LEU A 37 -3.63 -3.81 1.00
N VAL A 38 -2.60 -3.07 0.59
CA VAL A 38 -2.54 -1.61 0.67
C VAL A 38 -2.69 -1.03 -0.74
N THR A 39 -3.57 -0.06 -0.91
CA THR A 39 -3.84 0.61 -2.19
C THR A 39 -3.55 2.11 -2.08
N GLY A 40 -3.25 2.80 -3.19
CA GLY A 40 -2.89 4.22 -3.12
C GLY A 40 -1.45 4.43 -2.67
N VAL A 41 -0.57 3.47 -2.93
CA VAL A 41 0.78 3.45 -2.40
C VAL A 41 1.63 4.54 -3.03
N ASN A 42 2.50 5.16 -2.23
CA ASN A 42 3.51 6.10 -2.69
C ASN A 42 4.88 5.69 -2.15
N LEU A 43 5.95 6.37 -2.60
CA LEU A 43 7.32 6.03 -2.19
C LEU A 43 7.51 6.10 -0.67
N ALA A 44 6.93 7.10 0.00
CA ALA A 44 7.04 7.24 1.44
C ALA A 44 6.43 6.04 2.18
N ALA A 45 5.30 5.52 1.73
CA ALA A 45 4.66 4.33 2.28
C ALA A 45 5.55 3.07 2.16
N LEU A 46 6.18 2.88 0.99
CA LEU A 46 7.03 1.73 0.73
C LEU A 46 8.33 1.78 1.56
N LEU A 47 8.92 2.98 1.69
CA LEU A 47 10.07 3.18 2.57
C LEU A 47 9.72 2.91 4.02
N GLU A 48 8.56 3.38 4.49
CA GLU A 48 8.07 3.06 5.84
C GLU A 48 7.99 1.55 6.06
N PHE A 49 7.45 0.81 5.09
CA PHE A 49 7.29 -0.65 5.18
C PHE A 49 8.63 -1.37 5.29
N VAL A 50 9.57 -1.03 4.40
CA VAL A 50 10.88 -1.71 4.33
C VAL A 50 11.73 -1.42 5.57
N MET A 51 11.52 -0.27 6.22
CA MET A 51 12.21 0.10 7.46
C MET A 51 11.57 -0.51 8.73
N HIS A 52 10.43 -1.21 8.59
CA HIS A 52 9.67 -1.82 9.69
C HIS A 52 9.45 -3.31 9.44
N ASP A 53 10.54 -4.07 9.27
CA ASP A 53 10.52 -5.52 9.03
C ASP A 53 10.23 -6.36 10.30
N ASP A 54 10.44 -5.79 11.48
CA ASP A 54 10.27 -6.46 12.78
C ASP A 54 8.82 -6.44 13.35
N VAL A 55 7.85 -5.89 12.63
CA VAL A 55 6.46 -5.76 13.10
C VAL A 55 5.46 -6.57 12.29
N ALA A 56 4.33 -6.93 12.92
CA ALA A 56 3.27 -7.69 12.27
C ALA A 56 2.77 -6.98 10.99
N PRO A 57 2.45 -7.71 9.91
CA PRO A 57 2.14 -7.11 8.60
C PRO A 57 0.99 -6.11 8.61
N ALA A 58 -0.04 -6.35 9.42
CA ALA A 58 -1.16 -5.43 9.59
C ALA A 58 -0.76 -4.13 10.29
N ALA A 59 0.16 -4.21 11.27
CA ALA A 59 0.71 -3.04 11.95
C ALA A 59 1.63 -2.26 11.01
N ALA A 60 2.53 -2.94 10.28
CA ALA A 60 3.38 -2.35 9.26
C ALA A 60 2.54 -1.62 8.19
N ALA A 61 1.51 -2.28 7.65
CA ALA A 61 0.61 -1.68 6.67
C ALA A 61 -0.13 -0.44 7.20
N ARG A 62 -0.50 -0.42 8.49
CA ARG A 62 -1.09 0.78 9.12
C ARG A 62 -0.09 1.94 9.14
N ALA A 63 1.13 1.70 9.61
CA ALA A 63 2.19 2.71 9.62
C ALA A 63 2.46 3.26 8.21
N CYS A 64 2.50 2.39 7.19
CA CYS A 64 2.64 2.80 5.79
C CYS A 64 1.53 3.76 5.34
N ILE A 65 0.27 3.50 5.71
CA ILE A 65 -0.86 4.36 5.34
C ILE A 65 -0.72 5.74 5.98
N ASP A 66 -0.35 5.79 7.26
CA ASP A 66 -0.19 7.04 7.98
C ASP A 66 0.99 7.85 7.39
N ARG A 67 2.12 7.19 7.10
CA ARG A 67 3.25 7.80 6.42
C ARG A 67 2.90 8.30 5.02
N ALA A 68 2.13 7.52 4.26
CA ALA A 68 1.70 7.86 2.90
C ALA A 68 0.91 9.15 2.89
N ARG A 69 -0.06 9.28 3.80
CA ARG A 69 -0.91 10.47 3.95
C ARG A 69 -0.11 11.69 4.40
N GLY A 70 0.76 11.52 5.39
CA GLY A 70 1.62 12.61 5.88
C GLY A 70 2.66 13.09 4.87
N ALA A 71 2.97 12.30 3.84
CA ALA A 71 3.89 12.67 2.76
C ALA A 71 3.26 13.56 1.68
N ILE A 72 1.94 13.73 1.69
CA ILE A 72 1.23 14.52 0.68
C ILE A 72 1.15 15.97 1.18
N SER A 73 1.81 16.88 0.48
CA SER A 73 1.81 18.31 0.81
C SER A 73 1.67 19.16 -0.45
N LEU A 74 0.96 20.27 -0.36
CA LEU A 74 0.98 21.33 -1.35
C LEU A 74 2.11 22.32 -1.03
N VAL A 75 2.94 22.65 -2.03
CA VAL A 75 3.98 23.68 -1.91
C VAL A 75 3.80 24.69 -3.05
N GLY A 76 3.65 25.98 -2.73
CA GLY A 76 3.36 27.04 -3.71
C GLY A 76 1.86 27.26 -3.94
N GLY A 77 1.49 27.89 -5.07
CA GLY A 77 0.08 28.17 -5.43
C GLY A 77 -0.35 29.64 -5.37
N GLY A 78 0.58 30.58 -5.17
CA GLY A 78 0.28 32.00 -5.30
C GLY A 78 -0.07 32.36 -6.75
N THR A 79 -1.17 33.09 -6.94
CA THR A 79 -1.47 33.76 -8.20
C THR A 79 -0.33 34.73 -8.49
N ARG A 80 0.40 34.58 -9.60
CA ARG A 80 1.25 35.65 -10.09
C ARG A 80 0.34 36.80 -10.51
N ALA A 81 0.22 37.82 -9.67
CA ALA A 81 -0.33 39.11 -10.09
C ALA A 81 0.79 39.88 -10.79
N SER A 82 0.68 40.01 -12.12
CA SER A 82 1.29 41.07 -12.92
C SER A 82 0.54 41.19 -14.24
#